data_AF-A0A2E4EDU2-F1
#
_entry.id   AF-A0A2E4EDU2-F1
#
_cell.length_a   1.000
_cell.length_b   1.000
_cell.length_c   1.000
_cell.angle_alpha   90.00
_cell.angle_beta   90.00
_cell.angle_gamma   90.00
#
_symmetry.space_group_name_H-M   'P 1'
#
loop_
_entity.id
_entity.type
_entity.pdbx_description
1 polymer ?
#
loop_
_entity_poly.entity_id
_entity_poly.type
_entity_poly.pdbx_seq_one_letter_code
_entity_poly.pdbx_strand_id
1 'polypeptide(L)' 'MRKEYPVIHRYLWNGALWSPSYFAGSCGGASLGVLTKYIEQQNRPS' A
#
# COMPACT_ATOMS: atom_id res chain seq x y z
N MET A 1 7.31 -5.59 -14.13
CA MET A 1 5.89 -5.16 -14.24
C MET A 1 5.06 -6.32 -14.77
N ARG A 2 3.90 -6.63 -14.17
CA ARG A 2 3.13 -7.85 -14.52
C ARG A 2 2.69 -7.78 -15.99
N LYS A 3 3.14 -8.76 -16.80
CA LYS A 3 2.87 -8.83 -18.24
C LYS A 3 1.53 -9.49 -18.58
N GLU A 4 0.97 -10.23 -17.64
CA GLU A 4 -0.28 -11.00 -17.79
C GLU A 4 -1.52 -10.12 -17.99
N TYR A 5 -1.49 -8.88 -17.51
CA TYR A 5 -2.64 -7.98 -17.55
C TYR A 5 -2.19 -6.64 -18.16
N PRO A 6 -2.21 -6.50 -19.50
CA PRO A 6 -1.81 -5.25 -20.15
C PRO A 6 -2.82 -4.11 -19.90
N VAL A 7 -4.10 -4.43 -19.65
CA VAL A 7 -5.18 -3.43 -19.47
C VAL A 7 -4.99 -2.55 -18.23
N ILE A 8 -4.41 -3.09 -17.16
CA ILE A 8 -4.24 -2.36 -15.90
C ILE A 8 -3.25 -1.20 -16.01
N HIS A 9 -2.36 -1.19 -17.01
CA HIS A 9 -1.36 -0.12 -17.20
C HIS A 9 -1.97 1.28 -17.32
N ARG A 10 -3.17 1.40 -17.88
CA ARG A 10 -3.88 2.69 -18.02
C ARG A 10 -4.36 3.27 -16.70
N TYR A 11 -4.45 2.45 -15.65
CA TYR A 11 -4.98 2.81 -14.35
C TYR A 11 -3.88 2.94 -13.27
N LEU A 12 -2.62 2.72 -13.64
CA LEU A 12 -1.50 2.81 -12.69
C LEU A 12 -1.11 4.26 -12.49
N TRP A 13 -1.13 4.69 -11.23
CA TRP A 13 -0.57 5.97 -10.85
C TRP A 13 0.95 5.90 -10.88
N ASN A 14 1.59 6.69 -11.73
CA ASN A 14 3.05 6.72 -11.92
C ASN A 14 3.68 5.34 -12.25
N GLY A 15 2.91 4.46 -12.93
CA GLY A 15 3.38 3.11 -13.30
C GLY A 15 3.50 2.12 -12.14
N ALA A 16 3.09 2.49 -10.92
CA ALA A 16 3.09 1.63 -9.75
C ALA A 16 1.68 1.13 -9.44
N LEU A 17 1.56 -0.14 -9.05
CA LEU A 17 0.29 -0.74 -8.63
C LEU A 17 -0.04 -0.47 -7.16
N TRP A 18 1.00 -0.32 -6.35
CA TRP A 18 0.89 -0.11 -4.92
C TRP A 18 1.70 1.13 -4.52
N SER A 19 1.28 1.79 -3.44
CA SER A 19 2.09 2.83 -2.82
C SER A 19 3.48 2.26 -2.48
N PRO A 20 4.56 3.05 -2.62
CA PRO A 20 5.89 2.65 -2.16
C PRO A 20 5.95 2.44 -0.64
N SER A 21 4.99 2.97 0.11
CA SER A 21 4.83 2.73 1.54
C SER A 21 4.23 1.34 1.78
N TYR A 22 4.85 0.57 2.68
CA TYR A 22 4.34 -0.72 3.14
C TYR A 22 4.43 -0.82 4.67
N PHE A 23 3.59 -1.66 5.25
CA PHE A 23 3.62 -2.02 6.67
C PHE A 23 3.89 -3.52 6.79
N ALA A 24 4.88 -3.90 7.59
CA ALA A 24 5.18 -5.28 7.91
C ALA A 24 5.32 -5.42 9.44
N GLY A 25 4.56 -6.33 10.03
CA GLY A 25 4.57 -6.60 11.47
C GLY A 25 4.43 -8.09 11.74
N SER A 26 5.00 -8.57 12.86
CA SER A 26 4.87 -9.96 13.28
C SER A 26 3.46 -10.25 13.81
N CYS A 27 2.89 -11.40 13.41
CA CYS A 27 1.56 -11.85 13.85
C CYS A 27 1.55 -12.41 15.29
N GLY A 28 2.38 -11.86 16.18
CA GLY A 28 2.47 -12.23 17.60
C GLY A 28 2.09 -11.09 18.54
N GLY A 29 1.29 -10.13 18.09
CA GLY A 29 0.88 -8.98 18.91
C GLY A 29 0.71 -7.64 18.18
N ALA A 30 0.66 -7.61 16.84
CA ALA A 30 0.26 -6.39 16.13
C ALA A 30 -1.23 -6.11 16.43
N SER A 31 -1.47 -5.35 17.50
CA SER A 31 -2.82 -4.96 17.91
C SER A 31 -3.45 -4.06 16.85
N LEU A 32 -4.78 -4.11 16.74
CA LEU A 32 -5.56 -3.29 15.81
C LEU A 32 -5.21 -1.79 15.90
N GLY A 33 -4.74 -1.33 17.07
CA GLY A 33 -4.29 0.04 17.28
C GLY A 33 -3.03 0.42 16.50
N VAL A 34 -2.12 -0.51 16.23
CA VAL A 34 -0.92 -0.24 15.41
C VAL A 34 -1.30 0.00 13.96
N LEU A 35 -2.22 -0.84 13.42
CA LEU A 35 -2.72 -0.68 12.05
C LEU A 35 -3.49 0.63 11.89
N THR A 36 -4.33 0.97 12.88
CA THR A 36 -5.11 2.22 12.88
C THR A 36 -4.19 3.44 12.85
N LYS A 37 -3.17 3.47 13.73
CA LYS A 37 -2.17 4.55 13.74
C LYS A 37 -1.40 4.67 12.43
N TYR A 38 -1.06 3.55 11.80
CA TYR A 38 -0.38 3.56 10.50
C TYR A 38 -1.24 4.22 9.42
N ILE A 39 -2.53 3.89 9.35
CA ILE A 39 -3.46 4.46 8.36
C ILE A 39 -3.68 5.97 8.61
N GLU A 40 -3.79 6.39 9.87
CA GLU A 40 -4.01 7.79 10.24
C GLU A 40 -2.78 8.68 10.02
N GLN A 41 -1.58 8.17 10.28
CA GLN A 41 -0.32 8.90 10.12
C GLN A 41 0.19 8.91 8.68
N GLN A 42 -0.38 8.10 7.80
CA GLN A 42 0.05 8.07 6.42
C GLN A 42 -0.31 9.40 5.74
N ASN A 43 0.72 10.20 5.45
CA ASN A 43 0.60 11.44 4.68
C ASN A 43 -0.16 11.16 3.37
N ARG A 44 -1.35 11.75 3.25
CA ARG A 44 -2.14 11.66 2.03
C ARG A 44 -1.54 12.65 1.02
N PRO A 45 -1.14 12.19 -0.17
CA PRO A 45 -0.75 13.12 -1.22
C PRO A 45 -1.96 13.99 -1.60
N SER A 46 -1.73 15.29 -1.79
CA SER A 46 -2.72 16.28 -2.25
C SER A 46 -2.99 16.17 -3.75
#